data_AF-A0A2H5Y7N0-F1
#
_entry.id   AF-A0A2H5Y7N0-F1
#
_cell.length_a   1.000
_cell.length_b   1.000
_cell.length_c   1.000
_cell.angle_alpha   90.00
_cell.angle_beta   90.00
_cell.angle_gamma   90.00
#
_symmetry.space_group_name_H-M   'P 1'
#
loop_
_entity.id
_entity.type
_entity.pdbx_description
1 polymer ?
#
loop_
_entity_poly.entity_id
_entity_poly.type
_entity_poly.pdbx_seq_one_letter_code
_entity_poly.pdbx_strand_id
1 'polypeptide(L)'
;MVNWGEWVEQKILEAIRRGEFDHLPGKGKPLQLEENPYLEPGLAIAYHILRQNDARPEWIEADLAIRRGIELARQDLRRTMQWREEMLRALEGRMDPRSRSEREWVEAEWDRALRAFARRIAELNEQIFLFNLKVPIYWLQRFKFDLREELQALGVPEADIERLGAG
;
A
#
# COMPACT_ATOMS: atom_id res chain seq x y z
N MET A 1 11.94 -15.70 -25.45
CA MET A 1 12.00 -14.63 -24.44
C MET A 1 13.07 -15.04 -23.43
N VAL A 2 14.08 -14.22 -23.19
CA VAL A 2 15.17 -14.60 -22.25
C VAL A 2 14.61 -14.48 -20.82
N ASN A 3 14.64 -15.58 -20.07
CA ASN A 3 14.23 -15.60 -18.66
C ASN A 3 15.38 -15.04 -17.80
N TRP A 4 15.32 -13.74 -17.53
CA TRP A 4 16.32 -13.04 -16.73
C TRP A 4 16.40 -13.54 -15.28
N GLY A 5 15.29 -14.05 -14.72
CA GLY A 5 15.27 -14.62 -13.37
C GLY A 5 16.15 -15.86 -13.27
N GLU A 6 16.02 -16.79 -14.21
CA GLU A 6 16.87 -17.99 -14.28
C GLU A 6 18.34 -17.64 -14.44
N TRP A 7 18.68 -16.62 -15.25
CA TRP A 7 20.06 -16.23 -15.47
C TRP A 7 20.73 -15.62 -14.23
N VAL A 8 20.00 -14.76 -13.49
CA VAL A 8 20.48 -14.17 -12.23
C VAL A 8 20.65 -15.25 -11.16
N GLU A 9 19.69 -16.18 -11.05
CA GLU A 9 19.76 -17.27 -10.08
C GLU A 9 20.93 -18.22 -10.37
N GLN A 10 21.19 -18.52 -11.65
CA GLN A 10 22.39 -19.27 -12.04
C GLN A 10 23.69 -18.57 -11.62
N LYS A 11 23.76 -17.24 -11.74
CA LYS A 11 24.94 -16.46 -11.32
C LYS A 11 25.17 -16.50 -9.81
N ILE A 12 24.10 -16.38 -9.03
CA ILE A 12 24.16 -16.47 -7.56
C ILE A 12 24.63 -17.87 -7.16
N LEU A 13 24.05 -18.93 -7.73
CA LEU A 13 24.46 -20.32 -7.47
C LEU A 13 25.91 -20.58 -7.88
N GLU A 14 26.38 -19.98 -8.97
CA GLU A 14 27.77 -20.08 -9.42
C GLU A 14 28.74 -19.44 -8.41
N ALA A 15 28.41 -18.25 -7.90
CA ALA A 15 29.20 -17.55 -6.89
C ALA A 15 29.21 -18.29 -5.53
N ILE A 16 28.08 -18.90 -5.15
CA ILE A 16 28.00 -19.80 -3.97
C ILE A 16 28.92 -21.01 -4.17
N ARG A 17 28.86 -21.68 -5.33
CA ARG A 17 29.73 -22.84 -5.65
C ARG A 17 31.21 -22.49 -5.63
N ARG A 18 31.57 -21.26 -6.00
CA ARG A 18 32.95 -20.76 -5.99
C ARG A 18 33.43 -20.35 -4.60
N GLY A 19 32.58 -20.42 -3.58
CA GLY A 19 32.93 -20.03 -2.22
C GLY A 19 33.12 -18.52 -2.05
N GLU A 20 32.58 -17.71 -2.97
CA GLU A 20 32.70 -16.24 -2.90
C GLU A 20 32.00 -15.66 -1.65
N PHE A 21 31.07 -16.42 -1.07
CA PHE A 21 30.37 -16.10 0.18
C PHE A 21 31.05 -16.68 1.43
N ASP A 22 32.18 -17.39 1.29
CA ASP A 22 32.74 -18.18 2.40
C ASP A 22 33.47 -17.37 3.46
N HIS A 23 34.00 -16.21 3.08
CA HIS A 23 34.78 -15.34 3.95
C HIS A 23 34.10 -13.99 4.19
N LEU A 24 32.77 -13.94 4.10
CA LEU A 24 32.04 -12.71 4.38
C LEU A 24 32.21 -12.30 5.85
N PRO A 25 32.51 -11.02 6.12
CA PRO A 25 32.55 -10.52 7.48
C PRO A 25 31.18 -10.72 8.14
N GLY A 26 31.16 -11.46 9.26
CA GLY A 26 29.92 -11.80 9.98
C GLY A 26 29.24 -13.11 9.58
N LYS A 27 29.81 -13.91 8.66
CA LYS A 27 29.29 -15.25 8.32
C LYS A 27 29.09 -16.10 9.58
N GLY A 28 27.87 -16.62 9.76
CA GLY A 28 27.50 -17.48 10.89
C GLY A 28 27.23 -16.75 12.23
N LYS A 29 27.32 -15.42 12.26
CA LYS A 29 26.97 -14.61 13.44
C LYS A 29 25.56 -14.03 13.28
N PRO A 30 24.79 -13.88 14.38
CA PRO A 30 23.52 -13.16 14.33
C PRO A 30 23.72 -11.75 13.76
N LEU A 31 22.84 -11.31 12.86
CA LEU A 31 22.84 -9.92 12.40
C LEU A 31 22.62 -9.01 13.61
N GLN A 32 23.52 -8.05 13.82
CA GLN A 32 23.36 -7.03 14.85
C GLN A 32 22.40 -5.95 14.34
N LEU A 33 21.10 -6.26 14.37
CA LEU A 33 20.06 -5.26 14.16
C LEU A 33 20.04 -4.37 15.41
N GLU A 34 20.26 -3.07 15.24
CA GLU A 34 20.01 -2.13 16.33
C GLU A 34 18.51 -2.15 16.62
N GLU A 35 18.14 -2.56 17.83
CA GLU A 35 16.76 -2.48 18.30
C GLU A 35 16.43 -1.00 18.49
N ASN A 36 15.83 -0.40 17.46
CA ASN A 36 15.11 0.85 17.63
C ASN A 36 13.65 0.49 17.96
N PRO A 37 13.18 0.72 19.20
CA PRO A 37 11.81 0.39 19.60
C PRO A 37 10.74 1.14 18.81
N TYR A 38 11.14 2.20 18.08
CA TYR A 38 10.28 3.04 17.27
C TYR A 38 10.31 2.67 15.78
N LEU A 39 11.12 1.70 15.35
CA LEU A 39 11.14 1.21 13.97
C LEU A 39 10.37 -0.10 13.86
N GLU A 40 9.50 -0.21 12.87
CA GLU A 40 8.92 -1.51 12.52
C GLU A 40 10.05 -2.51 12.14
N PRO A 41 9.89 -3.82 12.40
CA PRO A 41 10.94 -4.81 12.16
C PRO A 41 11.56 -4.80 10.75
N GLY A 42 10.75 -4.51 9.72
CA GLY A 42 11.24 -4.38 8.33
C GLY A 42 12.11 -3.12 8.11
N LEU A 43 11.85 -2.04 8.84
CA LEU A 43 12.63 -0.79 8.80
C LEU A 43 13.95 -0.92 9.56
N ALA A 44 14.02 -1.75 10.61
CA ALA A 44 15.27 -2.02 11.33
C ALA A 44 16.29 -2.73 10.44
N ILE A 45 15.85 -3.74 9.68
CA ILE A 45 16.69 -4.43 8.69
C ILE A 45 17.10 -3.46 7.57
N ALA A 46 16.17 -2.65 7.09
CA ALA A 46 16.46 -1.61 6.10
C ALA A 46 17.57 -0.68 6.59
N TYR A 47 17.38 -0.05 7.75
CA TYR A 47 18.32 0.90 8.34
C TYR A 47 19.72 0.30 8.53
N HIS A 48 19.79 -0.96 8.97
CA HIS A 48 21.04 -1.70 9.12
C HIS A 48 21.78 -1.85 7.78
N ILE A 49 21.08 -2.20 6.70
CA ILE A 49 21.66 -2.32 5.35
C ILE A 49 22.19 -0.95 4.86
N LEU A 50 21.48 0.15 5.12
CA LEU A 50 21.92 1.48 4.63
C LEU A 50 23.21 1.93 5.29
N ARG A 51 23.26 1.76 6.61
CA ARG A 51 24.42 2.15 7.40
C ARG A 51 25.66 1.36 7.01
N GLN A 52 25.49 0.12 6.55
CA GLN A 52 26.59 -0.72 6.07
C GLN A 52 27.05 -0.36 4.64
N ASN A 53 26.20 0.28 3.83
CA ASN A 53 26.50 0.54 2.41
C ASN A 53 26.71 2.02 2.06
N ASP A 54 26.73 2.92 3.06
CA ASP A 54 26.89 4.38 2.92
C ASP A 54 25.92 5.04 1.91
N ALA A 55 24.83 4.34 1.57
CA ALA A 55 23.87 4.70 0.53
C ALA A 55 22.45 4.62 1.09
N ARG A 56 21.70 5.73 0.96
CA ARG A 56 20.25 5.77 1.22
C ARG A 56 19.52 5.19 0.00
N PRO A 57 18.91 4.02 0.09
CA PRO A 57 18.23 3.41 -1.04
C PRO A 57 16.88 4.06 -1.24
N GLU A 58 16.60 4.42 -2.48
CA GLU A 58 15.37 5.08 -2.93
C GLU A 58 14.09 4.34 -2.52
N TRP A 59 14.17 3.03 -2.28
CA TRP A 59 13.01 2.22 -1.93
C TRP A 59 12.42 2.56 -0.55
N ILE A 60 13.19 3.12 0.41
CA ILE A 60 12.63 3.53 1.70
C ILE A 60 11.64 4.68 1.54
N GLU A 61 11.99 5.67 0.73
CA GLU A 61 11.09 6.80 0.45
C GLU A 61 9.84 6.32 -0.28
N ALA A 62 9.98 5.36 -1.19
CA ALA A 62 8.84 4.73 -1.86
C ALA A 62 7.93 4.00 -0.85
N ASP A 63 8.49 3.25 0.10
CA ASP A 63 7.69 2.58 1.15
C ASP A 63 6.92 3.58 2.02
N LEU A 64 7.59 4.65 2.46
CA LEU A 64 6.96 5.72 3.22
C LEU A 64 5.87 6.43 2.40
N ALA A 65 6.10 6.65 1.11
CA ALA A 65 5.12 7.25 0.21
C ALA A 65 3.87 6.35 0.05
N ILE A 66 4.05 5.04 -0.12
CA ILE A 66 2.94 4.07 -0.22
C ILE A 66 2.12 4.09 1.07
N ARG A 67 2.78 3.99 2.25
CA ARG A 67 2.12 4.00 3.57
C ARG A 67 1.35 5.29 3.85
N ARG A 68 1.96 6.45 3.57
CA ARG A 68 1.27 7.74 3.68
C ARG A 68 0.11 7.83 2.69
N GLY A 69 0.30 7.33 1.48
CA GLY A 69 -0.68 7.38 0.42
C GLY A 69 -1.96 6.62 0.74
N ILE A 70 -1.86 5.41 1.32
CA ILE A 70 -3.03 4.64 1.74
C ILE A 70 -3.74 5.31 2.92
N GLU A 71 -3.00 5.83 3.89
CA GLU A 71 -3.61 6.46 5.07
C GLU A 71 -4.37 7.74 4.71
N LEU A 72 -3.83 8.58 3.82
CA LEU A 72 -4.53 9.76 3.31
C LEU A 72 -5.82 9.37 2.57
N ALA A 73 -5.76 8.35 1.71
CA ALA A 73 -6.93 7.88 0.98
C ALA A 73 -8.04 7.39 1.92
N ARG A 74 -7.68 6.66 2.98
CA ARG A 74 -8.61 6.19 4.02
C ARG A 74 -9.23 7.36 4.78
N GLN A 75 -8.45 8.39 5.12
CA GLN A 75 -8.93 9.59 5.82
C GLN A 75 -9.93 10.37 4.96
N ASP A 76 -9.61 10.59 3.68
CA ASP A 76 -10.49 11.31 2.75
C ASP A 76 -11.83 10.60 2.57
N LEU A 77 -11.82 9.27 2.43
CA LEU A 77 -13.04 8.49 2.30
C LEU A 77 -13.89 8.54 3.58
N ARG A 78 -13.28 8.37 4.77
CA ARG A 78 -13.98 8.48 6.06
C ARG A 78 -14.62 9.85 6.25
N ARG A 79 -13.91 10.91 5.91
CA ARG A 79 -14.44 12.28 5.99
C ARG A 79 -15.66 12.46 5.09
N THR A 80 -15.60 11.95 3.87
CA THR A 80 -16.73 12.04 2.94
C THR A 80 -17.91 11.21 3.41
N MET A 81 -17.66 10.04 3.99
CA MET A 81 -18.70 9.17 4.57
C MET A 81 -19.42 9.87 5.74
N GLN A 82 -18.67 10.47 6.67
CA GLN A 82 -19.24 11.25 7.78
C GLN A 82 -20.09 12.41 7.27
N TRP A 83 -19.56 13.16 6.30
CA TRP A 83 -20.29 14.26 5.67
C TRP A 83 -21.59 13.78 5.00
N ARG A 84 -21.56 12.65 4.27
CA ARG A 84 -22.76 12.04 3.66
C ARG A 84 -23.81 11.73 4.71
N GLU A 85 -23.42 11.06 5.79
CA GLU A 85 -24.34 10.71 6.89
C GLU A 85 -24.99 11.95 7.52
N GLU A 86 -24.20 12.98 7.80
CA GLU A 86 -24.69 14.26 8.34
C GLU A 86 -25.70 14.93 7.40
N MET A 87 -25.38 14.99 6.10
CA MET A 87 -26.25 15.59 5.09
C MET A 87 -27.56 14.81 4.93
N LEU A 88 -27.51 13.49 4.85
CA LEU A 88 -28.70 12.66 4.73
C LEU A 88 -29.60 12.76 5.97
N ARG A 89 -28.99 12.80 7.17
CA ARG A 89 -29.71 13.03 8.43
C ARG A 89 -30.38 14.41 8.45
N ALA A 90 -29.72 15.46 7.99
CA ALA A 90 -30.30 16.80 7.93
C ALA A 90 -31.51 16.90 6.96
N LEU A 91 -31.53 16.03 5.95
CA LEU A 91 -32.60 15.93 4.96
C LEU A 91 -33.72 14.97 5.38
N GLU A 92 -33.58 14.23 6.48
CA GLU A 92 -34.55 13.22 6.92
C GLU A 92 -35.95 13.85 7.12
N GLY A 93 -37.00 13.16 6.65
CA GLY A 93 -38.38 13.63 6.71
C GLY A 93 -38.77 14.74 5.72
N ARG A 94 -37.84 15.33 4.96
CA ARG A 94 -38.14 16.40 3.97
C ARG A 94 -38.44 15.82 2.59
N MET A 95 -39.65 16.00 2.08
CA MET A 95 -40.08 15.40 0.81
C MET A 95 -40.23 16.39 -0.36
N ASP A 96 -39.85 17.65 -0.17
CA ASP A 96 -39.95 18.65 -1.22
C ASP A 96 -38.96 18.37 -2.39
N PRO A 97 -39.24 18.87 -3.61
CA PRO A 97 -38.40 18.62 -4.77
C PRO A 97 -36.92 18.99 -4.58
N ARG A 98 -36.62 20.06 -3.84
CA ARG A 98 -35.25 20.50 -3.59
C ARG A 98 -34.52 19.50 -2.69
N SER A 99 -35.15 19.05 -1.60
CA SER A 99 -34.57 18.00 -0.75
C SER A 99 -34.32 16.68 -1.49
N ARG A 100 -35.06 16.35 -2.55
CA ARG A 100 -34.76 15.19 -3.40
C ARG A 100 -33.48 15.39 -4.21
N SER A 101 -33.36 16.51 -4.91
CA SER A 101 -32.15 16.83 -5.68
C SER A 101 -30.91 16.96 -4.78
N GLU A 102 -31.05 17.46 -3.55
CA GLU A 102 -29.94 17.50 -2.59
C GLU A 102 -29.47 16.09 -2.20
N ARG A 103 -30.37 15.13 -2.00
CA ARG A 103 -30.00 13.72 -1.75
C ARG A 103 -29.29 13.09 -2.95
N GLU A 104 -29.81 13.30 -4.15
CA GLU A 104 -29.17 12.80 -5.38
C GLU A 104 -27.75 13.34 -5.54
N TRP A 105 -27.53 14.62 -5.22
CA TRP A 105 -26.20 15.22 -5.27
C TRP A 105 -25.26 14.64 -4.21
N VAL A 106 -25.74 14.44 -2.97
CA VAL A 106 -24.95 13.81 -1.89
C VAL A 106 -24.53 12.38 -2.28
N GLU A 107 -25.45 11.59 -2.82
CA GLU A 107 -25.16 10.23 -3.29
C GLU A 107 -24.18 10.23 -4.48
N ALA A 108 -24.33 11.18 -5.43
CA ALA A 108 -23.39 11.31 -6.55
C ALA A 108 -21.97 11.69 -6.08
N GLU A 109 -21.85 12.51 -5.04
CA GLU A 109 -20.56 12.87 -4.46
C GLU A 109 -19.93 11.70 -3.70
N TRP A 110 -20.74 10.89 -3.02
CA TRP A 110 -20.29 9.64 -2.43
C TRP A 110 -19.75 8.66 -3.47
N ASP A 111 -20.48 8.46 -4.57
CA ASP A 111 -20.02 7.63 -5.69
C ASP A 111 -18.70 8.14 -6.30
N ARG A 112 -18.52 9.48 -6.39
CA ARG A 112 -17.24 10.06 -6.83
C ARG A 112 -16.10 9.74 -5.88
N ALA A 113 -16.33 9.83 -4.58
CA ALA A 113 -15.32 9.53 -3.56
C ALA A 113 -14.91 8.05 -3.58
N LEU A 114 -15.86 7.13 -3.72
CA LEU A 114 -15.57 5.69 -3.87
C LEU A 114 -14.71 5.42 -5.11
N ARG A 115 -15.03 6.01 -6.26
CA ARG A 115 -14.21 5.87 -7.47
C ARG A 115 -12.83 6.49 -7.32
N ALA A 116 -12.72 7.62 -6.62
CA ALA A 116 -11.44 8.24 -6.33
C ALA A 116 -10.57 7.35 -5.44
N PHE A 117 -11.16 6.74 -4.40
CA PHE A 117 -10.47 5.77 -3.54
C PHE A 117 -10.01 4.55 -4.34
N ALA A 118 -10.87 3.97 -5.19
CA ALA A 118 -10.52 2.85 -6.04
C ALA A 118 -9.33 3.14 -6.97
N ARG A 119 -9.33 4.31 -7.63
CA ARG A 119 -8.18 4.76 -8.43
C ARG A 119 -6.91 4.87 -7.59
N ARG A 120 -7.02 5.41 -6.38
CA ARG A 120 -5.87 5.56 -5.49
C ARG A 120 -5.29 4.22 -5.05
N ILE A 121 -6.13 3.22 -4.76
CA ILE A 121 -5.68 1.85 -4.50
C ILE A 121 -4.93 1.27 -5.71
N ALA A 122 -5.44 1.46 -6.92
CA ALA A 122 -4.77 0.99 -8.14
C ALA A 122 -3.39 1.64 -8.33
N GLU A 123 -3.28 2.96 -8.15
CA GLU A 123 -2.00 3.69 -8.21
C GLU A 123 -0.99 3.20 -7.17
N LEU A 124 -1.44 2.96 -5.93
CA LEU A 124 -0.58 2.45 -4.87
C LEU A 124 -0.11 1.02 -5.16
N ASN A 125 -0.97 0.19 -5.74
CA ASN A 125 -0.63 -1.16 -6.16
C ASN A 125 0.38 -1.20 -7.32
N GLU A 126 0.36 -0.20 -8.20
CA GLU A 126 1.39 -0.01 -9.22
C GLU A 126 2.73 0.40 -8.59
N GLN A 127 2.71 1.33 -7.62
CA GLN A 127 3.92 1.70 -6.87
C GLN A 127 4.50 0.52 -6.10
N ILE A 128 3.66 -0.32 -5.48
CA ILE A 128 4.06 -1.55 -4.81
C ILE A 128 4.69 -2.53 -5.79
N PHE A 129 4.12 -2.68 -6.99
CA PHE A 129 4.69 -3.54 -8.03
C PHE A 129 6.10 -3.07 -8.43
N LEU A 130 6.27 -1.78 -8.71
CA LEU A 130 7.57 -1.18 -9.05
C LEU A 130 8.57 -1.28 -7.90
N PHE A 131 8.11 -1.09 -6.67
CA PHE A 131 8.92 -1.27 -5.46
C PHE A 131 9.39 -2.72 -5.33
N ASN A 132 8.50 -3.70 -5.48
CA ASN A 132 8.83 -5.13 -5.39
C ASN A 132 9.81 -5.57 -6.47
N LEU A 133 9.75 -4.97 -7.67
CA LEU A 133 10.71 -5.22 -8.74
C LEU A 133 12.13 -4.72 -8.39
N LYS A 134 12.23 -3.61 -7.63
CA LYS A 134 13.51 -3.01 -7.24
C LYS A 134 14.14 -3.67 -6.01
N VAL A 135 13.35 -4.34 -5.17
CA VAL A 135 13.83 -4.90 -3.90
C VAL A 135 14.23 -6.37 -4.09
N PRO A 136 15.53 -6.71 -4.00
CA PRO A 136 16.03 -8.06 -4.24
C PRO A 136 15.72 -9.04 -3.09
N ILE A 137 15.14 -8.55 -2.00
CA ILE A 137 14.89 -9.30 -0.77
C ILE A 137 13.37 -9.53 -0.61
N TYR A 138 12.94 -10.77 -0.77
CA TYR A 138 11.50 -11.13 -0.84
C TYR A 138 10.70 -10.73 0.42
N TRP A 139 11.29 -10.78 1.63
CA TRP A 139 10.58 -10.40 2.86
C TRP A 139 10.44 -8.89 3.07
N LEU A 140 11.12 -8.08 2.25
CA LEU A 140 10.95 -6.63 2.23
C LEU A 140 9.94 -6.18 1.17
N GLN A 141 9.44 -7.11 0.34
CA GLN A 141 8.37 -6.81 -0.63
C GLN A 141 7.05 -6.49 0.09
N ARG A 142 6.20 -5.71 -0.57
CA ARG A 142 4.89 -5.32 -0.09
C ARG A 142 3.79 -6.07 -0.81
N PHE A 143 2.76 -6.47 -0.05
CA PHE A 143 1.54 -6.99 -0.63
C PHE A 143 0.73 -5.85 -1.24
N LYS A 144 0.03 -6.15 -2.33
CA LYS A 144 -0.95 -5.23 -2.91
C LYS A 144 -2.12 -5.07 -1.93
N PHE A 145 -2.70 -3.88 -1.90
CA PHE A 145 -3.97 -3.63 -1.24
C PHE A 145 -5.09 -4.25 -2.05
N ASP A 146 -5.99 -4.97 -1.38
CA ASP A 146 -7.25 -5.41 -1.97
C ASP A 146 -8.32 -4.34 -1.74
N LEU A 147 -8.93 -3.84 -2.83
CA LEU A 147 -9.90 -2.76 -2.75
C LEU A 147 -11.13 -3.15 -1.91
N ARG A 148 -11.61 -4.39 -2.03
CA ARG A 148 -12.80 -4.84 -1.33
C ARG A 148 -12.53 -4.97 0.16
N GLU A 149 -11.42 -5.61 0.53
CA GLU A 149 -11.01 -5.73 1.93
C GLU A 149 -10.83 -4.36 2.59
N GLU A 150 -10.22 -3.40 1.87
CA GLU A 150 -10.05 -2.03 2.36
C GLU A 150 -11.40 -1.32 2.57
N LEU A 151 -12.33 -1.41 1.62
CA LEU A 151 -13.66 -0.81 1.75
C LEU A 151 -14.45 -1.44 2.91
N GLN A 152 -14.39 -2.77 3.06
CA GLN A 152 -15.03 -3.48 4.17
C GLN A 152 -14.43 -3.09 5.52
N ALA A 153 -13.10 -2.98 5.62
CA ALA A 153 -12.41 -2.54 6.83
C ALA A 153 -12.76 -1.10 7.23
N LEU A 154 -13.11 -0.25 6.26
CA LEU A 154 -13.59 1.12 6.50
C LEU A 154 -15.08 1.21 6.85
N GLY A 155 -15.83 0.10 6.78
CA GLY A 155 -17.26 0.06 7.08
C GLY A 155 -18.16 0.52 5.93
N VAL A 156 -17.66 0.52 4.69
CA VAL A 156 -18.47 0.85 3.52
C VAL A 156 -19.57 -0.21 3.32
N PRO A 157 -20.85 0.19 3.10
CA PRO A 157 -21.94 -0.76 2.89
C PRO A 157 -21.68 -1.70 1.70
N GLU A 158 -22.04 -2.98 1.85
CA GLU A 158 -21.83 -4.00 0.79
C GLU A 158 -22.51 -3.62 -0.53
N ALA A 159 -23.69 -3.01 -0.48
CA ALA A 159 -24.40 -2.54 -1.67
C ALA A 159 -23.64 -1.45 -2.45
N ASP A 160 -22.82 -0.63 -1.76
CA ASP A 160 -21.98 0.38 -2.41
C ASP A 160 -20.74 -0.28 -3.04
N ILE A 161 -20.18 -1.31 -2.38
CA ILE A 161 -19.05 -2.11 -2.89
C ILE A 161 -19.44 -2.87 -4.17
N GLU A 162 -20.60 -3.53 -4.16
CA GLU A 162 -21.11 -4.27 -5.32
C GLU A 162 -21.37 -3.34 -6.51
N ARG A 163 -21.95 -2.16 -6.27
CA ARG A 163 -22.20 -1.15 -7.30
C ARG A 163 -20.90 -0.65 -7.94
N LEU A 164 -19.84 -0.52 -7.15
CA LEU A 164 -18.52 -0.10 -7.65
C LEU A 164 -17.87 -1.18 -8.54
N GLY A 165 -18.06 -2.46 -8.21
CA GLY A 165 -17.49 -3.58 -8.98
C GLY A 165 -18.28 -3.95 -10.25
N ALA A 166 -19.52 -3.49 -10.38
CA ALA A 166 -20.40 -3.80 -11.52
C ALA A 166 -20.25 -2.83 -12.72
N GLY A 167 -19.44 -1.77 -12.61
CA GLY A 167 -19.25 -0.75 -13.65
C GLY A 167 -17.80 -0.58 -14.08
#